data_AF-A0A915LCN3-F1
#
_entry.id   AF-A0A915LCN3-F1
#
_cell.length_a   1.000
_cell.length_b   1.000
_cell.length_c   1.000
_cell.angle_alpha   90.00
_cell.angle_beta   90.00
_cell.angle_gamma   90.00
#
_symmetry.space_group_name_H-M   'P 1'
#
loop_
_entity.id
_entity.type
_entity.pdbx_description
1 polymer ?
#
loop_
_entity_poly.entity_id
_entity_poly.type
_entity_poly.pdbx_seq_one_letter_code
_entity_poly.pdbx_strand_id
1 'polypeptide(L)'
;LFGVILLVVGSITQYYNRIYVEFVGYKVFVIPIVIIGLGTLIFLISIIGCCGSIRENYVVLLAFAGVLMGACLAEATLTLVAYMSRFE
;
A
#
# COMPACT_ATOMS: atom_id res chain seq x y z
N LEU A 1 9.84 -3.02 -9.76
CA LEU A 1 10.57 -3.87 -8.79
C LEU A 1 10.19 -3.61 -7.34
N PHE A 2 10.17 -2.35 -6.88
CA PHE A 2 9.87 -1.99 -5.47
C PHE A 2 8.58 -2.60 -4.89
N GLY A 3 7.48 -2.64 -5.65
CA GLY A 3 6.23 -3.26 -5.20
C GLY A 3 6.33 -4.76 -4.90
N VAL A 4 7.14 -5.51 -5.67
CA VAL A 4 7.38 -6.94 -5.42
C VAL A 4 8.19 -7.14 -4.15
N ILE A 5 9.20 -6.29 -3.93
CA ILE A 5 10.05 -6.36 -2.74
C ILE A 5 9.22 -6.11 -1.48
N LEU A 6 8.31 -5.11 -1.51
CA LEU A 6 7.40 -4.82 -0.40
C LEU A 6 6.45 -5.97 -0.10
N LEU A 7 5.92 -6.64 -1.13
CA LEU A 7 5.10 -7.84 -0.96
C LEU A 7 5.88 -8.98 -0.32
N VAL A 8 7.09 -9.27 -0.82
CA VAL A 8 7.95 -10.34 -0.31
C VAL A 8 8.33 -10.07 1.15
N VAL A 9 8.77 -8.86 1.49
CA VAL A 9 9.11 -8.48 2.87
C VAL A 9 7.88 -8.56 3.78
N GLY A 10 6.71 -8.10 3.33
CA GLY A 10 5.47 -8.19 4.07
C GLY A 10 5.05 -9.64 4.35
N SER A 11 5.11 -10.51 3.34
CA SER A 11 4.81 -11.94 3.47
C SER A 11 5.78 -12.66 4.41
N ILE A 12 7.08 -12.38 4.30
CA ILE A 12 8.09 -12.93 5.22
C ILE A 12 7.82 -12.46 6.65
N THR A 13 7.52 -11.17 6.84
CA THR A 13 7.22 -10.62 8.17
C THR A 13 5.98 -11.26 8.78
N GLN A 14 4.92 -11.50 8.00
CA GLN A 14 3.72 -12.18 8.48
C GLN A 14 4.01 -13.64 8.88
N TYR A 15 4.87 -14.33 8.13
CA TYR A 15 5.27 -15.71 8.42
C TYR A 15 6.01 -15.81 9.77
N TYR A 16 6.97 -14.93 10.03
CA TYR A 16 7.68 -14.90 11.32
C TYR A 16 6.77 -14.44 12.48
N ASN A 17 5.88 -13.46 12.25
CA ASN A 17 4.98 -12.96 13.30
C ASN A 17 4.02 -14.01 13.84
N ARG A 18 3.69 -15.05 13.07
CA ARG A 18 2.84 -16.17 13.51
C ARG A 18 3.43 -16.94 14.71
N ILE A 19 4.73 -16.77 14.98
CA ILE A 19 5.47 -17.39 16.09
C ILE A 19 5.55 -16.46 17.31
N TYR A 20 5.36 -15.14 17.15
CA TYR A 20 5.53 -14.13 18.22
C TYR A 20 4.20 -13.58 18.80
N VAL A 21 3.06 -13.98 18.24
CA VAL A 21 1.70 -13.54 18.65
C VAL A 21 1.30 -13.90 20.08
N GLU A 22 2.03 -14.79 20.75
CA GLU A 22 1.72 -15.18 22.13
C GLU A 22 2.25 -14.17 23.18
N PHE A 23 3.20 -13.29 22.82
CA PHE A 23 3.88 -12.42 23.79
C PHE A 23 3.71 -10.92 23.57
N VAL A 24 3.33 -10.48 22.36
CA VAL A 24 3.28 -9.06 22.00
C VAL A 24 1.93 -8.79 21.35
N GLY A 25 1.03 -8.13 22.08
CA GLY A 25 -0.38 -7.98 21.73
C GLY A 25 -0.70 -7.37 20.36
N TYR A 26 -2.01 -7.35 20.07
CA TYR A 26 -2.72 -7.04 18.81
C TYR A 26 -2.09 -6.00 17.85
N LYS A 27 -1.35 -5.01 18.34
CA LYS A 27 -0.71 -3.95 17.53
C LYS A 27 0.34 -4.47 16.54
N VAL A 28 1.07 -5.53 16.86
CA VAL A 28 2.16 -6.01 15.99
C VAL A 28 1.65 -6.83 14.80
N PHE A 29 0.41 -7.33 14.89
CA PHE A 29 -0.26 -8.03 13.80
C PHE A 29 -0.82 -7.08 12.73
N VAL A 30 -1.24 -5.88 13.13
CA VAL A 30 -1.80 -4.86 12.21
C VAL A 30 -0.74 -4.35 11.23
N ILE A 31 0.49 -4.15 11.69
CA ILE A 31 1.59 -3.57 10.89
C ILE A 31 1.89 -4.36 9.60
N PRO A 32 2.19 -5.68 9.63
CA PRO A 32 2.50 -6.44 8.42
C PRO A 32 1.30 -6.55 7.46
N ILE A 33 0.07 -6.58 7.97
CA ILE A 33 -1.14 -6.64 7.13
C ILE A 33 -1.30 -5.36 6.32
N VAL A 34 -1.07 -4.20 6.95
CA VAL A 34 -1.14 -2.90 6.28
C VAL A 34 -0.04 -2.79 5.21
N ILE A 35 1.18 -3.28 5.49
CA ILE A 35 2.29 -3.30 4.54
C ILE A 35 1.98 -4.18 3.31
N ILE A 36 1.39 -5.36 3.51
CA ILE A 36 0.98 -6.25 2.40
C ILE A 36 -0.14 -5.60 1.57
N GLY A 37 -1.13 -4.99 2.23
CA GLY A 37 -2.21 -4.28 1.55
C GLY A 37 -1.70 -3.15 0.65
N LEU A 38 -0.84 -2.28 1.19
CA LEU A 38 -0.19 -1.21 0.44
C LEU A 38 0.71 -1.75 -0.69
N GLY A 39 1.49 -2.79 -0.42
CA GLY A 39 2.35 -3.43 -1.43
C GLY A 39 1.56 -3.97 -2.62
N THR A 40 0.37 -4.52 -2.36
CA THR A 40 -0.52 -5.06 -3.41
C THR A 40 -1.08 -3.93 -4.28
N LEU A 41 -1.52 -2.83 -3.65
CA LEU A 41 -2.02 -1.65 -4.35
C LEU A 41 -0.96 -1.04 -5.27
N ILE A 42 0.27 -0.85 -4.77
CA ILE A 42 1.40 -0.29 -5.51
C ILE A 42 1.83 -1.21 -6.66
N PHE A 43 1.75 -2.53 -6.47
CA PHE A 43 2.06 -3.50 -7.52
C PHE A 43 1.07 -3.43 -8.68
N LEU A 44 -0.22 -3.34 -8.39
CA LEU A 44 -1.27 -3.17 -9.40
C LEU A 44 -1.09 -1.85 -10.17
N ILE A 45 -0.83 -0.74 -9.46
CA ILE A 45 -0.57 0.57 -10.07
C ILE A 45 0.66 0.53 -10.99
N SER A 46 1.72 -0.17 -10.58
CA SER A 46 2.94 -0.31 -11.38
C SER A 46 2.75 -1.10 -12.67
N ILE A 47 1.94 -2.17 -12.65
CA ILE A 47 1.62 -2.95 -13.86
C ILE A 47 0.83 -2.08 -14.85
N ILE A 48 -0.15 -1.31 -14.35
CA ILE A 48 -0.95 -0.41 -15.17
C ILE A 48 -0.09 0.70 -15.77
N GLY A 49 0.84 1.28 -15.00
CA GLY A 49 1.75 2.33 -15.48
C GLY A 49 2.76 1.83 -16.53
N CYS A 50 3.42 0.69 -16.30
CA CYS A 50 4.35 0.11 -17.28
C CYS A 50 3.65 -0.37 -18.56
N CYS A 51 2.53 -1.10 -18.44
CA CYS A 51 1.76 -1.52 -19.61
C CYS A 51 1.10 -0.33 -20.33
N GLY A 52 0.69 0.69 -19.59
CA GLY A 52 0.10 1.93 -20.13
C GLY A 52 1.08 2.70 -21.02
N SER A 53 2.35 2.77 -20.62
CA SER A 53 3.39 3.39 -21.44
C SER A 53 3.71 2.60 -22.71
N ILE A 54 3.57 1.26 -22.68
CA ILE A 54 3.88 0.40 -23.83
C ILE A 54 2.73 0.39 -24.85
N ARG A 55 1.48 0.58 -24.40
CA ARG A 55 0.29 0.40 -25.25
C ARG A 55 -0.23 1.66 -25.93
N GLU A 56 0.39 2.83 -25.76
CA GLU A 56 -0.09 4.16 -26.24
C GLU A 56 -1.62 4.35 -26.10
N ASN A 57 -2.21 3.71 -25.10
CA ASN A 57 -3.66 3.72 -24.92
C ASN A 57 -3.99 4.74 -23.84
N TYR A 58 -4.52 5.87 -24.27
CA TYR A 58 -4.91 6.99 -23.42
C TYR A 58 -5.79 6.57 -22.23
N VAL A 59 -6.64 5.55 -22.40
CA VAL A 59 -7.52 5.04 -21.33
C VAL A 59 -6.74 4.45 -20.16
N VAL A 60 -5.66 3.71 -20.42
CA VAL A 60 -4.85 3.07 -19.36
C VAL A 60 -4.02 4.11 -18.61
N LEU A 61 -3.56 5.14 -19.33
CA LEU A 61 -2.84 6.27 -18.73
C LEU A 61 -3.76 7.15 -17.87
N LEU A 62 -4.99 7.42 -18.34
CA LEU A 62 -6.02 8.12 -17.56
C LEU A 62 -6.41 7.36 -16.30
N ALA A 63 -6.55 6.03 -16.39
CA ALA A 63 -6.82 5.19 -15.23
C ALA A 63 -5.68 5.25 -14.20
N PHE A 64 -4.42 5.21 -14.65
CA PHE A 64 -3.25 5.38 -13.78
C PHE A 64 -3.27 6.74 -13.05
N ALA A 65 -3.50 7.83 -13.79
CA ALA A 65 -3.58 9.17 -13.22
C ALA A 65 -4.74 9.29 -12.21
N GLY A 66 -5.91 8.72 -12.51
CA GLY A 66 -7.06 8.72 -11.60
C GLY A 66 -6.79 7.98 -10.29
N VAL A 67 -6.15 6.81 -10.34
CA VAL A 67 -5.80 6.03 -9.14
C VAL A 67 -4.76 6.77 -8.29
N LEU A 68 -3.76 7.42 -8.91
CA LEU A 68 -2.79 8.23 -8.18
C LEU A 68 -3.41 9.46 -7.53
N MET A 69 -4.32 10.14 -8.24
CA MET A 69 -5.02 11.30 -7.69
C MET A 69 -5.90 10.90 -6.50
N GLY A 70 -6.61 9.77 -6.61
CA GLY A 70 -7.38 9.20 -5.51
C GLY A 70 -6.51 8.83 -4.30
N ALA A 71 -5.35 8.21 -4.53
CA ALA A 71 -4.40 7.88 -3.47
C ALA A 71 -3.88 9.13 -2.75
N CYS A 72 -3.53 10.19 -3.49
CA CYS A 72 -3.06 11.46 -2.92
C CYS A 72 -4.14 12.12 -2.04
N LEU A 73 -5.40 12.12 -2.48
CA LEU A 73 -6.52 12.62 -1.68
C LEU A 73 -6.76 11.77 -0.43
N ALA A 74 -6.66 10.45 -0.55
CA ALA A 74 -6.79 9.54 0.59
C ALA A 74 -5.67 9.78 1.62
N GLU A 75 -4.41 9.89 1.20
CA GLU A 75 -3.30 10.18 2.10
C GLU A 75 -3.42 11.57 2.73
N ALA A 76 -3.87 12.58 1.97
CA ALA A 76 -4.13 13.92 2.50
C ALA A 76 -5.21 13.89 3.59
N THR A 77 -6.35 13.23 3.33
CA THR A 77 -7.45 13.13 4.32
C THR A 77 -7.03 12.34 5.56
N LEU A 78 -6.33 11.22 5.40
CA LEU A 78 -5.77 10.46 6.53
C LEU A 78 -4.80 11.30 7.36
N THR A 79 -3.94 12.09 6.71
CA THR A 79 -2.97 12.96 7.39
C THR A 79 -3.67 14.07 8.16
N LEU A 80 -4.71 14.69 7.56
CA LEU A 80 -5.51 15.72 8.24
C LEU A 80 -6.25 15.16 9.46
N VAL A 81 -6.88 14.00 9.32
CA VAL A 81 -7.55 13.31 10.44
C VAL A 81 -6.55 12.94 11.53
N ALA A 82 -5.39 12.40 11.15
CA ALA A 82 -4.32 12.06 12.09
C ALA A 82 -3.81 13.31 12.84
N TYR A 83 -3.64 14.44 12.16
CA TYR A 83 -3.23 15.70 12.76
C TYR A 83 -4.26 16.20 13.78
N MET A 84 -5.54 16.15 13.43
CA MET A 84 -6.64 16.57 14.32
C MET A 84 -6.78 15.64 15.53
N SER A 85 -6.64 14.33 15.35
CA SER A 85 -6.72 13.34 16.44
C SER A 85 -5.54 13.41 17.42
N ARG A 86 -4.46 14.11 17.07
CA ARG A 86 -3.28 14.31 17.93
C ARG A 86 -3.40 15.56 18.81
N PHE A 87 -4.45 16.35 18.61
CA PHE A 87 -4.75 17.56 19.39
C PHE A 87 -5.67 17.28 20.61
N GLU A 88 -6.09 16.02 20.81
CA GLU A 88 -6.90 15.55 21.94
C GLU A 88 -6.06 14.78 22.97
#